data_AF-A0A7J8PY64-F1
#
_entry.id   AF-A0A7J8PY64-F1
#
_cell.length_a   1.000
_cell.length_b   1.000
_cell.length_c   1.000
_cell.angle_alpha   90.00
_cell.angle_beta   90.00
_cell.angle_gamma   90.00
#
_symmetry.space_group_name_H-M   'P 1'
#
loop_
_entity.id
_entity.type
_entity.pdbx_description
1 polymer ?
#
loop_
_entity_poly.entity_id
_entity_poly.type
_entity_poly.pdbx_seq_one_letter_code
_entity_poly.pdbx_strand_id
1 'polypeptide(L)' 'MAFCMSVHWVINFFVGLLFLRLLEQLGPQLLYSIFASVCMMAVIFVKKNVMETKGKSLQEIEIALLPPE' A
#
# COMPACT_ATOMS: atom_id res chain seq x y z
N MET A 1 11.01 -9.03 2.61
CA MET A 1 10.42 -9.16 1.24
C MET A 1 9.34 -10.21 1.13
N ALA A 2 9.56 -11.47 1.56
CA ALA A 2 8.59 -12.55 1.40
C ALA A 2 7.17 -12.20 1.91
N PHE A 3 7.06 -11.69 3.14
CA PHE A 3 5.77 -11.28 3.72
C PHE A 3 5.03 -10.22 2.88
N CYS A 4 5.75 -9.18 2.41
CA CYS A 4 5.17 -8.13 1.58
C CYS A 4 4.65 -8.69 0.24
N MET A 5 5.40 -9.61 -0.37
CA MET A 5 4.99 -10.28 -1.60
C MET A 5 3.78 -11.20 -1.37
N SER A 6 3.74 -11.95 -0.27
CA SER A 6 2.59 -12.78 0.09
C SER A 6 1.32 -11.94 0.26
N VAL A 7 1.39 -10.82 0.99
CA VAL A 7 0.26 -9.90 1.15
C VAL A 7 -0.19 -9.35 -0.20
N HIS A 8 0.75 -8.92 -1.05
CA HIS A 8 0.45 -8.42 -2.39
C HIS A 8 -0.31 -9.46 -3.24
N TRP A 9 0.17 -10.71 -3.26
CA TRP A 9 -0.46 -11.79 -4.02
C TRP A 9 -1.85 -12.14 -3.50
N VAL A 10 -2.05 -12.18 -2.19
CA VAL A 10 -3.35 -12.46 -1.58
C VAL A 10 -4.36 -11.38 -1.95
N ILE A 11 -4.00 -10.10 -1.81
CA ILE A 11 -4.90 -8.99 -2.18
C ILE A 11 -5.19 -9.01 -3.68
N ASN A 12 -4.18 -9.24 -4.52
CA ASN A 12 -4.38 -9.34 -5.96
C ASN A 12 -5.35 -10.48 -6.35
N PHE A 13 -5.27 -11.62 -5.67
CA PHE A 13 -6.21 -12.73 -5.86
C PHE A 13 -7.66 -12.33 -5.55
N PHE A 14 -7.90 -11.67 -4.41
CA PHE A 14 -9.23 -11.20 -4.06
C PHE A 14 -9.74 -10.13 -5.03
N VAL A 15 -8.90 -9.18 -5.42
CA VAL A 15 -9.27 -8.16 -6.41
C VAL A 15 -9.63 -8.83 -7.73
N GLY A 16 -8.83 -9.78 -8.22
CA GLY A 16 -9.12 -10.52 -9.46
C GLY A 16 -10.45 -11.27 -9.43
N LEU A 17 -10.81 -11.88 -8.29
CA LEU A 17 -12.08 -12.59 -8.12
C LEU A 17 -13.29 -11.65 -7.98
N LEU A 18 -13.14 -10.57 -7.21
CA LEU A 18 -14.27 -9.72 -6.82
C LEU A 18 -14.49 -8.55 -7.79
N PHE A 19 -13.51 -8.19 -8.61
CA PHE A 19 -13.57 -7.00 -9.46
C PHE A 19 -14.79 -6.98 -10.37
N LEU A 20 -15.05 -8.06 -11.13
CA LEU A 20 -16.19 -8.10 -12.05
C LEU A 20 -17.53 -8.03 -11.31
N ARG A 21 -17.66 -8.73 -10.17
CA ARG A 21 -18.88 -8.74 -9.36
C ARG A 21 -19.15 -7.38 -8.72
N LEU A 22 -18.11 -6.72 -8.20
CA LEU A 22 -18.20 -5.36 -7.66
C LEU A 22 -18.49 -4.34 -8.77
N LEU A 23 -17.91 -4.52 -9.96
CA LEU A 23 -18.16 -3.66 -11.11
C LEU A 23 -19.61 -3.74 -11.57
N GLU A 24 -20.20 -4.94 -11.59
CA GLU A 24 -21.60 -5.15 -11.97
C GLU A 24 -22.56 -4.57 -10.91
N GLN A 25 -22.25 -4.70 -9.61
CA GLN A 25 -23.12 -4.24 -8.54
C GLN A 25 -23.02 -2.73 -8.26
N LEU A 26 -21.82 -2.17 -8.26
CA LEU A 26 -21.55 -0.78 -7.87
C LEU A 26 -21.39 0.14 -9.08
N GLY A 27 -21.14 -0.41 -10.26
CA GLY A 27 -20.78 0.34 -11.45
C GLY A 27 -19.32 0.85 -11.43
N PRO A 28 -18.80 1.24 -12.61
CA PRO A 28 -17.40 1.66 -12.78
C PRO A 28 -17.04 2.90 -11.96
N GLN A 29 -17.93 3.89 -11.89
CA GLN A 29 -17.63 5.18 -11.29
C GLN A 29 -17.38 5.10 -9.78
N LEU A 30 -18.22 4.35 -9.05
CA LEU A 30 -18.04 4.10 -7.62
C LEU A 30 -16.81 3.23 -7.38
N LEU A 31 -16.64 2.15 -8.15
CA LEU A 31 -15.51 1.24 -7.98
C LEU A 31 -14.16 1.95 -8.17
N TYR A 32 -14.01 2.74 -9.24
CA TYR A 32 -12.78 3.51 -9.46
C TYR A 32 -12.56 4.60 -8.40
N SER A 33 -13.64 5.22 -7.88
CA SER A 33 -13.53 6.19 -6.80
C SER A 33 -13.03 5.56 -5.49
N ILE A 34 -13.43 4.31 -5.19
CA ILE A 34 -12.93 3.54 -4.04
C ILE A 34 -11.43 3.23 -4.21
N PHE A 35 -11.01 2.77 -5.40
CA PHE A 35 -9.59 2.54 -5.64
C PHE A 35 -8.78 3.83 -5.51
N ALA A 36 -9.27 4.93 -6.07
CA ALA A 36 -8.62 6.24 -5.97
C ALA A 36 -8.47 6.72 -4.52
N SER A 37 -9.51 6.54 -3.69
CA SER A 37 -9.46 6.93 -2.28
C SER A 37 -8.45 6.08 -1.48
N VAL A 38 -8.41 4.77 -1.72
CA VAL A 38 -7.41 3.86 -1.12
C VAL A 38 -5.99 4.26 -1.53
N CYS A 39 -5.76 4.59 -2.81
CA CYS A 39 -4.46 5.10 -3.28
C CYS A 39 -4.07 6.41 -2.57
N MET A 40 -5.00 7.34 -2.38
CA MET A 40 -4.74 8.60 -1.68
C MET A 40 -4.40 8.37 -0.21
N MET A 41 -5.12 7.46 0.47
CA MET A 41 -4.79 7.05 1.84
C MET A 41 -3.39 6.43 1.93
N ALA A 42 -3.01 5.60 0.96
CA ALA A 42 -1.67 5.01 0.89
C ALA A 42 -0.58 6.08 0.77
N VAL A 43 -0.78 7.12 -0.05
CA VAL A 43 0.18 8.23 -0.16
C VAL A 43 0.35 8.97 1.17
N ILE A 44 -0.76 9.25 1.87
CA ILE A 44 -0.70 9.92 3.19
C ILE A 44 0.02 9.03 4.20
N PHE A 45 -0.27 7.72 4.21
CA PHE A 45 0.38 6.77 5.09
C PHE A 45 1.88 6.70 4.85
N VAL A 46 2.30 6.58 3.59
CA VAL A 46 3.72 6.52 3.20
C VAL A 46 4.42 7.81 3.61
N LYS A 47 3.86 8.98 3.29
CA LYS A 47 4.47 10.26 3.69
C LYS A 47 4.64 10.45 5.20
N LYS A 48 3.73 9.89 6.01
CA LYS A 48 3.78 10.04 7.48
C LYS A 48 4.62 8.97 8.17
N ASN A 49 4.57 7.73 7.72
CA ASN A 49 5.11 6.57 8.45
C ASN A 49 6.38 6.00 7.80
N VAL A 50 6.63 6.28 6.52
CA VAL A 50 7.80 5.78 5.81
C VAL A 50 8.80 6.92 5.68
N MET A 51 9.95 6.76 6.35
CA MET A 51 11.07 7.66 6.17
C MET A 51 11.62 7.53 4.75
N GLU A 52 12.02 8.65 4.14
CA GLU A 52 12.75 8.64 2.88
C GLU A 52 14.05 7.82 3.04
N THR A 53 14.06 6.65 2.41
CA THR A 53 15.22 5.74 2.36
C THR A 53 16.16 6.07 1.20
N LYS A 54 15.77 7.01 0.33
CA LYS A 54 16.53 7.36 -0.87
C LYS A 54 17.80 8.13 -0.51
N GLY A 55 18.96 7.56 -0.84
CA GLY A 55 20.27 8.19 -0.65
C GLY A 55 20.88 7.98 0.75
N LYS A 56 20.23 7.22 1.62
CA LYS A 56 20.76 6.80 2.91
C LYS A 56 21.37 5.41 2.82
N SER A 57 22.51 5.21 3.48
CA SER A 57 23.09 3.89 3.73
C SER A 57 22.19 3.08 4.67
N LEU A 58 22.32 1.74 4.64
CA LEU A 58 21.51 0.85 5.50
C LEU A 58 21.67 1.16 6.99
N GLN A 59 22.86 1.59 7.43
CA GLN A 59 23.14 1.96 8.83
C GLN A 59 22.42 3.25 9.25
N GLU A 60 22.29 4.24 8.38
CA GLU A 60 21.55 5.48 8.67
C GLU A 60 20.04 5.25 8.75
N ILE A 61 19.52 4.25 8.03
CA ILE A 61 18.12 3.82 8.13
C ILE A 61 17.89 3.10 9.47
N GLU A 62 18.83 2.27 9.91
CA GLU A 62 18.75 1.53 11.18
C GLU A 62 18.81 2.46 12.41
N ILE A 63 19.72 3.44 12.41
CA ILE A 63 19.82 4.46 13.48
C ILE A 63 18.55 5.31 13.55
N ALA A 64 17.96 5.63 12.40
CA ALA A 64 16.75 6.45 12.35
C ALA A 64 15.45 5.67 12.66
N LEU A 65 15.53 4.33 12.69
CA LEU A 65 14.45 3.43 13.13
C LEU A 65 14.57 3.06 14.63
N LEU A 66 15.77 3.15 15.23
CA LEU A 66 15.99 2.91 16.65
C LEU A 66 15.66 4.18 17.48
N PRO A 67 14.95 4.05 18.62
CA PRO A 67 14.76 5.18 19.52
C PRO A 67 16.12 5.61 20.11
N PRO A 68 16.38 6.92 20.25
CA PRO A 68 17.57 7.39 20.93
C PRO A 68 17.51 6.96 22.40
N GLU A 69 18.51 6.22 22.88
CA GLU A 69 18.78 6.10 24.32
C GLU A 69 19.31 7.42 24.88
#